data_AF-A0A0G1FRF2-F1
#
_entry.id   AF-A0A0G1FRF2-F1
#
_cell.length_a   1.000
_cell.length_b   1.000
_cell.length_c   1.000
_cell.angle_alpha   90.00
_cell.angle_beta   90.00
_cell.angle_gamma   90.00
#
_symmetry.space_group_name_H-M   'P 1'
#
loop_
_entity.id
_entity.type
_entity.pdbx_description
1 polymer ?
#
loop_
_entity_poly.entity_id
_entity_poly.type
_entity_poly.pdbx_seq_one_letter_code
_entity_poly.pdbx_strand_id
1 'polypeptide(L)'
;MQTLEYPLSPKYIPNWTVVEALRELLANALDTKTKISVKYHKSQGQATISDQAAGIPRPFWVFGEGNHGEIGQFGEGLKLALLVLARENVPVVVSTVGYDVSPRMQYSTTYETNVLALDVSPNGRTAGTEITVTCTKEIFLTAKNLFLELTPKEYISKRLGILKESGVLYINGVFVQKMEKCLWGYNITTKVAANRDRSILDIQIVQGEISKKITSIASIETLAHFIKCGQESPIAESGIYMYPSKTQKLWKTAFIGLYGKKACISDSPVSDSKAIQMGWRPIPFPYYLANTLNVSRVKRSSEIPPKVHKPLKLASPLTEAEKKVLKIAREVSQKVVPDAKISQVRIVESISNADNAQNGLTTVGLYKKGIVYLSRENLGSIGSATAVLIHERLHGKGFKDGDIAFEGELTFAIGKAMMEVMKK
;
A
#
# COMPACT_ATOMS: atom_id res chain seq x y z
N MET A 1 -49.47 9.07 -35.07
CA MET A 1 -48.79 8.55 -33.88
C MET A 1 -48.93 7.04 -33.91
N GLN A 2 -47.83 6.30 -33.77
CA GLN A 2 -47.80 4.83 -33.77
C GLN A 2 -47.35 4.36 -32.39
N THR A 3 -48.09 3.45 -31.76
CA THR A 3 -47.69 2.85 -30.49
C THR A 3 -47.05 1.50 -30.74
N LEU A 4 -45.90 1.25 -30.11
CA LEU A 4 -45.20 -0.03 -30.12
C LEU A 4 -45.29 -0.62 -28.72
N GLU A 5 -46.00 -1.75 -28.56
CA GLU A 5 -45.96 -2.51 -27.32
C GLU A 5 -44.60 -3.18 -27.17
N TYR A 6 -44.04 -3.09 -25.98
CA TYR A 6 -42.73 -3.63 -25.65
C TYR A 6 -42.92 -4.60 -24.48
N PRO A 7 -42.70 -5.92 -24.64
CA PRO A 7 -43.06 -6.95 -23.66
C PRO A 7 -42.13 -6.96 -22.43
N LEU A 8 -41.97 -5.80 -21.79
CA LEU A 8 -41.28 -5.57 -20.55
C LEU A 8 -42.28 -5.19 -19.47
N SER A 9 -42.34 -6.00 -18.41
CA SER A 9 -43.11 -5.68 -17.22
C SER A 9 -42.49 -4.49 -16.46
N PRO A 10 -43.30 -3.61 -15.84
CA PRO A 10 -42.80 -2.62 -14.89
C PRO A 10 -42.07 -3.25 -13.70
N LYS A 11 -42.21 -4.55 -13.44
CA LYS A 11 -41.53 -5.24 -12.34
C LYS A 11 -40.05 -5.57 -12.65
N TYR A 12 -39.61 -5.41 -13.89
CA TYR A 12 -38.22 -5.66 -14.26
C TYR A 12 -37.30 -4.57 -13.66
N ILE A 13 -36.04 -4.93 -13.33
CA ILE A 13 -35.04 -4.04 -12.70
C ILE A 13 -35.60 -3.18 -11.56
N PRO A 14 -36.15 -3.79 -10.48
CA PRO A 14 -36.84 -3.07 -9.42
C PRO A 14 -35.94 -2.12 -8.64
N ASN A 15 -34.62 -2.32 -8.67
CA ASN A 15 -33.65 -1.50 -7.94
C ASN A 15 -33.26 -0.22 -8.67
N TRP A 16 -33.65 -0.03 -9.94
CA TRP A 16 -33.37 1.20 -10.69
C TRP A 16 -34.38 2.29 -10.37
N THR A 17 -33.86 3.47 -10.07
CA THR A 17 -34.60 4.72 -9.89
C THR A 17 -34.40 5.65 -11.09
N VAL A 18 -35.02 6.82 -11.04
CA VAL A 18 -34.81 7.89 -12.02
C VAL A 18 -33.33 8.28 -12.17
N VAL A 19 -32.52 8.14 -11.11
CA VAL A 19 -31.08 8.41 -11.16
C VAL A 19 -30.36 7.40 -12.05
N GLU A 20 -30.63 6.10 -11.91
CA GLU A 20 -30.04 5.05 -12.77
C GLU A 20 -30.48 5.23 -14.23
N ALA A 21 -31.75 5.60 -14.45
CA ALA A 21 -32.24 5.89 -15.79
C ALA A 21 -31.51 7.08 -16.42
N LEU A 22 -31.41 8.22 -15.73
CA LEU A 22 -30.64 9.38 -16.22
C LEU A 22 -29.16 9.06 -16.42
N ARG A 23 -28.57 8.23 -15.56
CA ARG A 23 -27.18 7.77 -15.71
C ARG A 23 -27.00 7.05 -17.04
N GLU A 24 -27.91 6.17 -17.45
CA GLU A 24 -27.84 5.50 -18.75
C GLU A 24 -28.05 6.46 -19.93
N LEU A 25 -28.98 7.41 -19.82
CA LEU A 25 -29.19 8.42 -20.88
C LEU A 25 -27.93 9.28 -21.08
N LEU A 26 -27.27 9.69 -19.99
CA LEU A 26 -26.01 10.41 -20.04
C LEU A 26 -24.87 9.58 -20.62
N ALA A 27 -24.79 8.30 -20.25
CA ALA A 27 -23.79 7.37 -20.78
C ALA A 27 -23.93 7.23 -22.31
N ASN A 28 -25.15 7.01 -22.82
CA ASN A 28 -25.41 6.90 -24.26
C ASN A 28 -24.98 8.16 -25.03
N ALA A 29 -25.23 9.36 -24.47
CA ALA A 29 -24.80 10.60 -25.10
C ALA A 29 -23.27 10.70 -25.14
N LEU A 30 -22.58 10.39 -24.04
CA LEU A 30 -21.12 10.39 -23.95
C LEU A 30 -20.48 9.38 -24.91
N ASP A 31 -21.05 8.19 -25.03
CA ASP A 31 -20.55 7.12 -25.88
C ASP A 31 -20.61 7.47 -27.38
N THR A 32 -21.41 8.48 -27.78
CA THR A 32 -21.41 8.98 -29.16
C THR A 32 -20.07 9.57 -29.59
N LYS A 33 -19.21 9.99 -28.65
CA LYS A 33 -17.94 10.71 -28.89
C LYS A 33 -18.10 11.96 -29.76
N THR A 34 -19.31 12.52 -29.80
CA THR A 34 -19.62 13.79 -30.46
C THR A 34 -19.68 14.93 -29.44
N LYS A 35 -19.88 16.16 -29.92
CA LYS A 35 -20.14 17.27 -29.01
C LYS A 35 -21.51 17.08 -28.34
N ILE A 36 -21.50 16.93 -27.02
CA ILE A 36 -22.72 16.81 -26.22
C ILE A 36 -23.06 18.11 -25.47
N SER A 37 -24.34 18.29 -25.12
CA SER A 37 -24.84 19.35 -24.25
C SER A 37 -25.78 18.75 -23.21
N VAL A 38 -25.49 19.03 -21.94
CA VAL A 38 -26.23 18.51 -20.79
C VAL A 38 -26.64 19.69 -19.90
N LYS A 39 -27.93 20.04 -19.90
CA LYS A 39 -28.45 21.26 -19.26
C LYS A 39 -29.67 20.97 -18.39
N TYR A 40 -29.85 21.79 -17.36
CA TYR A 40 -31.05 21.81 -16.52
C TYR A 40 -31.79 23.13 -16.67
N HIS A 41 -33.07 23.07 -17.02
CA HIS A 41 -33.94 24.22 -17.25
C HIS A 41 -34.85 24.40 -16.03
N LYS A 42 -34.42 25.27 -15.09
CA LYS A 42 -35.11 25.46 -13.80
C LYS A 42 -36.56 25.91 -13.95
N SER A 43 -36.88 26.76 -14.93
CA SER A 43 -38.24 27.24 -15.17
C SER A 43 -39.21 26.16 -15.64
N GLN A 44 -38.70 25.09 -16.26
CA GLN A 44 -39.49 23.98 -16.81
C GLN A 44 -39.44 22.73 -15.94
N GLY A 45 -38.52 22.65 -14.97
CA GLY A 45 -38.30 21.44 -14.19
C GLY A 45 -37.78 20.28 -15.05
N GLN A 46 -36.98 20.57 -16.07
CA GLN A 46 -36.56 19.60 -17.08
C GLN A 46 -35.05 19.61 -17.29
N ALA A 47 -34.49 18.44 -17.60
CA ALA A 47 -33.13 18.28 -18.08
C ALA A 47 -33.15 17.95 -19.58
N THR A 48 -32.19 18.50 -20.32
CA THR A 48 -31.96 18.19 -21.74
C THR A 48 -30.56 17.59 -21.91
N ILE A 49 -30.49 16.43 -22.55
CA ILE A 49 -29.27 15.72 -22.91
C ILE A 49 -29.25 15.60 -24.43
N SER A 50 -28.28 16.21 -25.10
CA SER A 50 -28.22 16.22 -26.57
C SER A 50 -26.84 15.89 -27.11
N ASP A 51 -26.78 15.18 -28.22
CA ASP A 51 -25.56 14.87 -28.99
C ASP A 51 -25.67 15.34 -30.46
N GLN A 52 -24.60 15.16 -31.24
CA GLN A 52 -24.54 15.48 -32.67
C GLN A 52 -24.25 14.25 -33.54
N ALA A 53 -24.60 13.05 -33.08
CA ALA A 53 -24.40 11.81 -33.81
C ALA A 53 -25.41 11.64 -34.96
N ALA A 54 -25.45 10.44 -35.56
CA ALA A 54 -26.38 10.12 -36.65
C ALA A 54 -27.86 9.98 -36.20
N GLY A 55 -28.14 10.06 -34.90
CA GLY A 55 -29.41 9.69 -34.31
C GLY A 55 -29.53 8.18 -34.08
N ILE A 56 -30.67 7.78 -33.52
CA ILE A 56 -31.03 6.39 -33.22
C ILE A 56 -31.79 5.80 -34.42
N PRO A 57 -31.26 4.76 -35.08
CA PRO A 57 -31.98 4.04 -36.13
C PRO A 57 -33.21 3.29 -35.61
N ARG A 58 -34.24 3.12 -36.43
CA ARG A 58 -35.46 2.37 -36.04
C ARG A 58 -35.19 0.96 -35.49
N PRO A 59 -34.27 0.14 -36.08
CA PRO A 59 -33.96 -1.17 -35.54
C PRO A 59 -33.45 -1.14 -34.10
N PHE A 60 -32.77 -0.07 -33.68
CA PHE A 60 -32.17 0.02 -32.34
C PHE A 60 -33.23 0.12 -31.23
N TRP A 61 -34.50 0.31 -31.56
CA TRP A 61 -35.61 0.19 -30.60
C TRP A 61 -36.00 -1.26 -30.31
N VAL A 62 -35.43 -2.27 -30.98
CA VAL A 62 -35.67 -3.69 -30.70
C VAL A 62 -34.63 -4.23 -29.72
N PHE A 63 -35.02 -5.09 -28.78
CA PHE A 63 -34.07 -5.72 -27.86
C PHE A 63 -33.08 -6.60 -28.62
N GLY A 64 -31.80 -6.54 -28.23
CA GLY A 64 -30.72 -7.23 -28.93
C GLY A 64 -30.17 -6.49 -30.14
N GLU A 65 -30.87 -5.50 -30.69
CA GLU A 65 -30.35 -4.65 -31.78
C GLU A 65 -29.51 -3.48 -31.24
N GLY A 66 -28.35 -3.24 -31.88
CA GLY A 66 -27.44 -2.15 -31.56
C GLY A 66 -26.01 -2.37 -32.06
N ASN A 67 -25.09 -1.46 -31.72
CA ASN A 67 -23.68 -1.64 -32.03
C ASN A 67 -23.03 -2.61 -31.03
N HIS A 68 -22.87 -3.87 -31.45
CA HIS A 68 -22.11 -4.87 -30.71
C HIS A 68 -20.60 -4.61 -30.84
N GLY A 69 -19.97 -3.95 -29.87
CA GLY A 69 -18.52 -3.79 -29.90
C GLY A 69 -17.89 -2.81 -28.91
N GLU A 70 -18.66 -1.87 -28.34
CA GLU A 70 -18.16 -0.94 -27.33
C GLU A 70 -18.89 -1.19 -25.99
N ILE A 71 -18.29 -0.74 -24.89
CA ILE A 71 -18.66 -1.12 -23.51
C ILE A 71 -20.08 -0.62 -23.20
N GLY A 72 -21.06 -1.51 -23.41
CA GLY A 72 -22.50 -1.27 -23.34
C GLY A 72 -23.25 -2.39 -24.07
N GLN A 73 -23.02 -3.64 -23.66
CA GLN A 73 -22.99 -4.80 -24.55
C GLN A 73 -24.30 -5.24 -25.25
N PHE A 74 -25.42 -4.52 -25.13
CA PHE A 74 -26.65 -4.87 -25.85
C PHE A 74 -27.54 -3.68 -26.32
N GLY A 75 -27.09 -2.42 -26.24
CA GLY A 75 -27.97 -1.29 -26.61
C GLY A 75 -29.29 -1.25 -25.82
N GLU A 76 -29.32 -1.91 -24.66
CA GLU A 76 -30.52 -2.12 -23.83
C GLU A 76 -30.72 -0.99 -22.84
N GLY A 77 -29.64 -0.32 -22.42
CA GLY A 77 -29.66 0.70 -21.37
C GLY A 77 -30.67 1.81 -21.64
N LEU A 78 -30.82 2.25 -22.89
CA LEU A 78 -31.84 3.22 -23.28
C LEU A 78 -33.26 2.69 -23.02
N LYS A 79 -33.58 1.48 -23.49
CA LYS A 79 -34.93 0.88 -23.33
C LYS A 79 -35.25 0.67 -21.85
N LEU A 80 -34.27 0.22 -21.07
CA LEU A 80 -34.40 0.03 -19.62
C LEU A 80 -34.56 1.37 -18.88
N ALA A 81 -33.84 2.42 -19.28
CA ALA A 81 -34.05 3.76 -18.75
C ALA A 81 -35.48 4.25 -19.04
N LEU A 82 -35.99 4.05 -20.26
CA LEU A 82 -37.36 4.42 -20.62
C LEU A 82 -38.41 3.59 -19.87
N LEU A 83 -38.16 2.30 -19.61
CA LEU A 83 -39.00 1.47 -18.74
C LEU A 83 -39.13 2.11 -17.35
N VAL A 84 -37.99 2.47 -16.74
CA VAL A 84 -37.95 3.05 -15.39
C VAL A 84 -38.66 4.40 -15.38
N LEU A 85 -38.36 5.28 -16.34
CA LEU A 85 -38.99 6.60 -16.42
C LEU A 85 -40.52 6.49 -16.59
N ALA A 86 -41.01 5.58 -17.44
CA ALA A 86 -42.44 5.36 -17.60
C ALA A 86 -43.10 4.74 -16.36
N ARG A 87 -42.43 3.81 -15.66
CA ARG A 87 -42.94 3.22 -14.41
C ARG A 87 -43.04 4.26 -13.29
N GLU A 88 -42.04 5.13 -13.17
CA GLU A 88 -42.02 6.22 -12.17
C GLU A 88 -42.88 7.43 -12.60
N ASN A 89 -43.63 7.30 -13.70
CA ASN A 89 -44.47 8.36 -14.27
C ASN A 89 -43.70 9.68 -14.51
N VAL A 90 -42.45 9.55 -14.96
CA VAL A 90 -41.56 10.67 -15.31
C VAL A 90 -41.66 10.97 -16.81
N PRO A 91 -42.19 12.13 -17.21
CA PRO A 91 -42.27 12.51 -18.61
C PRO A 91 -40.88 12.59 -19.25
N VAL A 92 -40.69 11.86 -20.33
CA VAL A 92 -39.49 11.87 -21.16
C VAL A 92 -39.85 11.82 -22.64
N VAL A 93 -39.13 12.60 -23.44
CA VAL A 93 -39.21 12.56 -24.91
C VAL A 93 -37.81 12.37 -25.46
N VAL A 94 -37.63 11.37 -26.32
CA VAL A 94 -36.42 11.13 -27.10
C VAL A 94 -36.67 11.63 -28.52
N SER A 95 -36.12 12.79 -28.86
CA SER A 95 -36.17 13.39 -30.19
C SER A 95 -34.92 13.01 -30.97
N THR A 96 -35.06 12.05 -31.89
CA THR A 96 -33.99 11.61 -32.80
C THR A 96 -34.30 12.04 -34.23
N VAL A 97 -33.40 11.79 -35.17
CA VAL A 97 -33.55 12.14 -36.59
C VAL A 97 -34.86 11.57 -37.17
N GLY A 98 -35.78 12.48 -37.54
CA GLY A 98 -37.04 12.19 -38.21
C GLY A 98 -38.22 11.76 -37.32
N TYR A 99 -38.01 11.48 -36.02
CA TYR A 99 -39.11 11.07 -35.13
C TYR A 99 -38.81 11.25 -33.63
N ASP A 100 -39.89 11.44 -32.86
CA ASP A 100 -39.91 11.45 -31.40
C ASP A 100 -40.38 10.09 -30.86
N VAL A 101 -39.90 9.74 -29.68
CA VAL A 101 -40.33 8.55 -28.92
C VAL A 101 -40.63 8.95 -27.49
N SER A 102 -41.83 8.62 -27.01
CA SER A 102 -42.26 8.83 -25.61
C SER A 102 -42.71 7.51 -24.98
N PRO A 103 -42.14 7.09 -23.85
CA PRO A 103 -42.53 5.86 -23.19
C PRO A 103 -43.72 6.08 -22.23
N ARG A 104 -44.55 5.06 -22.08
CA ARG A 104 -45.58 5.00 -21.02
C ARG A 104 -45.85 3.57 -20.59
N MET A 105 -46.43 3.39 -19.42
CA MET A 105 -47.00 2.11 -19.03
C MET A 105 -48.36 1.93 -19.72
N GLN A 106 -48.60 0.76 -20.29
CA GLN A 106 -49.84 0.41 -20.96
C GLN A 106 -50.28 -0.99 -20.55
N TYR A 107 -51.57 -1.17 -20.23
CA TYR A 107 -52.14 -2.50 -20.14
C TYR A 107 -52.23 -3.11 -21.54
N SER A 108 -51.48 -4.17 -21.80
CA SER A 108 -51.57 -4.95 -23.03
C SER A 108 -52.67 -5.99 -22.87
N THR A 109 -53.66 -5.97 -23.76
CA THR A 109 -54.69 -7.02 -23.82
C THR A 109 -54.11 -8.35 -24.31
N THR A 110 -53.03 -8.31 -25.09
CA THR A 110 -52.34 -9.50 -25.62
C THR A 110 -51.61 -10.27 -24.53
N TYR A 111 -50.96 -9.54 -23.61
CA TYR A 111 -50.18 -10.14 -22.51
C TYR A 111 -50.92 -10.14 -21.16
N GLU A 112 -52.13 -9.57 -21.12
CA GLU A 112 -52.98 -9.45 -19.93
C GLU A 112 -52.25 -8.80 -18.72
N THR A 113 -51.37 -7.85 -19.01
CA THR A 113 -50.57 -7.15 -17.98
C THR A 113 -50.09 -5.79 -18.46
N ASN A 114 -49.62 -4.97 -17.51
CA ASN A 114 -48.94 -3.71 -17.86
C ASN A 114 -47.57 -4.01 -18.46
N VAL A 115 -47.30 -3.36 -19.58
CA VAL A 115 -46.05 -3.41 -20.32
C VAL A 115 -45.58 -2.00 -20.64
N LEU A 116 -44.28 -1.86 -20.96
CA LEU A 116 -43.78 -0.64 -21.59
C LEU A 116 -44.40 -0.49 -22.98
N ALA A 117 -44.88 0.70 -23.31
CA ALA A 117 -45.26 1.08 -24.67
C ALA A 117 -44.46 2.32 -25.09
N LEU A 118 -44.08 2.37 -26.36
CA LEU A 118 -43.39 3.50 -26.97
C LEU A 118 -44.29 4.16 -27.99
N ASP A 119 -44.69 5.41 -27.74
CA ASP A 119 -45.44 6.23 -28.68
C ASP A 119 -44.46 6.96 -29.60
N VAL A 120 -44.62 6.77 -30.91
CA VAL A 120 -43.73 7.28 -31.96
C VAL A 120 -44.48 8.28 -32.84
N SER A 121 -43.88 9.44 -33.08
CA SER A 121 -44.41 10.50 -33.95
C SER A 121 -43.32 11.08 -34.85
N PRO A 122 -43.63 11.51 -36.08
CA PRO A 122 -42.64 12.19 -36.93
C PRO A 122 -42.21 13.53 -36.31
N ASN A 123 -40.96 13.92 -36.54
CA ASN A 123 -40.43 15.23 -36.13
C ASN A 123 -39.57 15.86 -37.26
N GLY A 124 -39.13 17.10 -37.06
CA GLY A 124 -38.28 17.83 -38.00
C GLY A 124 -36.77 17.75 -37.72
N ARG A 125 -36.32 16.88 -36.81
CA ARG A 125 -34.90 16.83 -36.40
C ARG A 125 -34.06 16.18 -37.50
N THR A 126 -32.96 16.82 -37.87
CA THR A 126 -32.08 16.37 -38.97
C THR A 126 -30.71 15.86 -38.54
N ALA A 127 -30.32 16.05 -37.27
CA ALA A 127 -29.06 15.55 -36.73
C ALA A 127 -29.14 15.28 -35.21
N GLY A 128 -28.39 14.28 -34.77
CA GLY A 128 -28.23 13.91 -33.36
C GLY A 128 -29.50 13.45 -32.67
N THR A 129 -29.37 13.22 -31.38
CA THR A 129 -30.50 12.94 -30.47
C THR A 129 -30.58 14.04 -29.42
N GLU A 130 -31.79 14.35 -28.97
CA GLU A 130 -32.05 15.14 -27.77
C GLU A 130 -33.07 14.43 -26.91
N ILE A 131 -32.75 14.30 -25.62
CA ILE A 131 -33.61 13.66 -24.64
C ILE A 131 -33.99 14.72 -23.62
N THR A 132 -35.30 14.97 -23.51
CA THR A 132 -35.87 15.89 -22.53
C THR A 132 -36.55 15.09 -21.44
N VAL A 133 -36.12 15.24 -20.19
CA VAL A 133 -36.63 14.50 -19.03
C VAL A 133 -37.10 15.47 -17.96
N THR A 134 -38.33 15.33 -17.48
CA THR A 134 -38.84 16.11 -16.35
C THR A 134 -38.26 15.56 -15.04
N CYS A 135 -37.46 16.33 -14.33
CA CYS A 135 -36.82 15.89 -13.09
C CYS A 135 -36.43 17.06 -12.19
N THR A 136 -36.21 16.78 -10.91
CA THR A 136 -35.67 17.79 -10.00
C THR A 136 -34.20 18.06 -10.31
N LYS A 137 -33.73 19.26 -9.95
CA LYS A 137 -32.32 19.63 -10.07
C LYS A 137 -31.42 18.65 -9.31
N GLU A 138 -31.89 18.15 -8.17
CA GLU A 138 -31.16 17.22 -7.32
C GLU A 138 -30.94 15.87 -7.99
N ILE A 139 -31.98 15.26 -8.56
CA ILE A 139 -31.87 13.99 -9.31
C ILE A 139 -30.94 14.18 -10.50
N PHE A 140 -31.11 15.26 -11.27
CA PHE A 140 -30.25 15.58 -12.40
C PHE A 140 -28.78 15.73 -12.00
N LEU A 141 -28.49 16.51 -10.96
CA LEU A 141 -27.12 16.68 -10.48
C LEU A 141 -26.54 15.39 -9.92
N THR A 142 -27.34 14.58 -9.23
CA THR A 142 -26.91 13.28 -8.72
C THR A 142 -26.44 12.39 -9.87
N ALA A 143 -27.23 12.26 -10.94
CA ALA A 143 -26.85 11.47 -12.12
C ALA A 143 -25.64 12.08 -12.86
N LYS A 144 -25.62 13.40 -13.06
CA LYS A 144 -24.53 14.11 -13.74
C LYS A 144 -23.19 13.99 -13.02
N ASN A 145 -23.20 14.05 -11.69
CA ASN A 145 -21.99 13.99 -10.86
C ASN A 145 -21.31 12.61 -10.86
N LEU A 146 -21.97 11.58 -11.41
CA LEU A 146 -21.37 10.26 -11.59
C LEU A 146 -20.33 10.25 -12.72
N PHE A 147 -20.29 11.25 -13.61
CA PHE A 147 -19.38 11.26 -14.76
C PHE A 147 -18.29 12.31 -14.61
N LEU A 148 -17.02 11.87 -14.66
CA LEU A 148 -15.86 12.78 -14.63
C LEU A 148 -15.83 13.73 -15.83
N GLU A 149 -16.35 13.31 -16.98
CA GLU A 149 -16.39 14.14 -18.19
C GLU A 149 -17.36 15.31 -18.04
N LEU A 150 -18.50 15.09 -17.38
CA LEU A 150 -19.51 16.11 -17.14
C LEU A 150 -19.24 16.94 -15.89
N THR A 151 -18.54 16.35 -14.93
CA THR A 151 -18.18 16.95 -13.64
C THR A 151 -16.70 16.70 -13.35
N PRO A 152 -15.79 17.46 -13.99
CA PRO A 152 -14.36 17.29 -13.81
C PRO A 152 -13.93 17.46 -12.35
N LYS A 153 -12.99 16.61 -11.93
CA LYS A 153 -12.40 16.60 -10.60
C LYS A 153 -10.93 17.02 -10.64
N GLU A 154 -10.39 17.41 -9.50
CA GLU A 154 -8.96 17.68 -9.38
C GLU A 154 -8.16 16.38 -9.33
N TYR A 155 -6.97 16.40 -9.96
CA TYR A 155 -6.08 15.25 -10.04
C TYR A 155 -4.78 15.49 -9.28
N ILE A 156 -4.30 14.44 -8.62
CA ILE A 156 -2.89 14.29 -8.26
C ILE A 156 -2.07 13.99 -9.52
N SER A 157 -2.62 13.14 -10.40
CA SER A 157 -2.06 12.87 -11.72
C SER A 157 -3.16 12.49 -12.70
N LYS A 158 -3.45 13.39 -13.64
CA LYS A 158 -4.45 13.15 -14.70
C LYS A 158 -4.03 11.98 -15.60
N ARG A 159 -2.74 11.88 -15.93
CA ARG A 159 -2.17 10.79 -16.72
C ARG A 159 -2.38 9.42 -16.08
N LEU A 160 -2.21 9.32 -14.76
CA LEU A 160 -2.36 8.05 -14.04
C LEU A 160 -3.80 7.81 -13.57
N GLY A 161 -4.70 8.79 -13.71
CA GLY A 161 -6.05 8.71 -13.20
C GLY A 161 -6.11 8.68 -11.66
N ILE A 162 -5.24 9.44 -10.99
CA ILE A 162 -5.24 9.58 -9.52
C ILE A 162 -5.87 10.94 -9.18
N LEU A 163 -6.99 10.90 -8.47
CA LEU A 163 -7.82 12.04 -8.08
C LEU A 163 -7.42 12.55 -6.70
N LYS A 164 -7.58 13.85 -6.45
CA LYS A 164 -7.38 14.43 -5.10
C LYS A 164 -8.49 14.05 -4.13
N GLU A 165 -9.72 13.88 -4.62
CA GLU A 165 -10.85 13.45 -3.80
C GLU A 165 -10.59 12.03 -3.28
N SER A 166 -10.49 11.87 -1.96
CA SER A 166 -10.21 10.59 -1.31
C SER A 166 -11.38 9.59 -1.47
N GLY A 167 -11.05 8.32 -1.68
CA GLY A 167 -11.99 7.22 -1.54
C GLY A 167 -13.07 7.15 -2.62
N VAL A 168 -12.89 7.79 -3.78
CA VAL A 168 -13.77 7.61 -4.94
C VAL A 168 -13.18 6.65 -5.95
N LEU A 169 -13.99 5.73 -6.45
CA LEU A 169 -13.62 4.85 -7.54
C LEU A 169 -14.47 5.12 -8.78
N TYR A 170 -13.79 5.42 -9.86
CA TYR A 170 -14.34 5.56 -11.20
C TYR A 170 -13.76 4.47 -12.10
N ILE A 171 -14.60 3.92 -12.98
CA ILE A 171 -14.18 3.04 -14.07
C ILE A 171 -14.56 3.70 -15.38
N ASN A 172 -13.58 3.89 -16.26
CA ASN A 172 -13.77 4.57 -17.54
C ASN A 172 -14.49 5.93 -17.41
N GLY A 173 -14.20 6.68 -16.33
CA GLY A 173 -14.80 7.99 -16.09
C GLY A 173 -16.18 7.97 -15.41
N VAL A 174 -16.76 6.80 -15.09
CA VAL A 174 -18.05 6.68 -14.40
C VAL A 174 -17.85 6.21 -12.96
N PHE A 175 -18.47 6.91 -12.01
CA PHE A 175 -18.44 6.59 -10.59
C PHE A 175 -19.07 5.22 -10.36
N VAL A 176 -18.40 4.41 -9.55
CA VAL A 176 -18.87 3.09 -9.18
C VAL A 176 -19.21 3.04 -7.69
N GLN A 177 -18.23 3.34 -6.84
CA GLN A 177 -18.41 3.24 -5.40
C GLN A 177 -17.42 4.12 -4.63
N LYS A 178 -17.70 4.30 -3.34
CA LYS A 178 -16.70 4.79 -2.39
C LYS A 178 -15.80 3.63 -1.92
N MET A 179 -14.55 3.94 -1.61
CA MET A 179 -13.57 3.04 -1.01
C MET A 179 -13.15 3.61 0.34
N GLU A 180 -13.14 2.77 1.36
CA GLU A 180 -12.78 3.18 2.70
C GLU A 180 -11.27 3.36 2.86
N LYS A 181 -10.87 4.34 3.68
CA LYS A 181 -9.48 4.56 4.10
C LYS A 181 -8.48 4.76 2.94
N CYS A 182 -8.92 5.14 1.74
CA CYS A 182 -7.99 5.50 0.67
C CYS A 182 -7.45 6.93 0.87
N LEU A 183 -6.16 7.11 0.61
CA LEU A 183 -5.56 8.44 0.53
C LEU A 183 -6.11 9.25 -0.65
N TRP A 184 -6.34 8.59 -1.79
CA TRP A 184 -6.76 9.24 -3.03
C TRP A 184 -7.99 8.55 -3.65
N GLY A 185 -8.50 9.18 -4.71
CA GLY A 185 -9.48 8.59 -5.60
C GLY A 185 -8.83 8.07 -6.87
N TYR A 186 -9.51 7.17 -7.56
CA TYR A 186 -8.94 6.48 -8.72
C TYR A 186 -9.94 6.43 -9.86
N ASN A 187 -9.46 6.77 -11.07
CA ASN A 187 -10.12 6.41 -12.32
C ASN A 187 -9.32 5.31 -13.00
N ILE A 188 -9.90 4.11 -13.08
CA ILE A 188 -9.31 2.96 -13.75
C ILE A 188 -9.88 2.87 -15.16
N THR A 189 -8.99 2.88 -16.15
CA THR A 189 -9.36 2.67 -17.55
C THR A 189 -9.07 1.23 -17.91
N THR A 190 -10.12 0.44 -18.12
CA THR A 190 -9.97 -0.99 -18.44
C THR A 190 -11.18 -1.49 -19.23
N LYS A 191 -10.92 -2.48 -20.11
CA LYS A 191 -11.97 -3.21 -20.84
C LYS A 191 -12.62 -4.31 -19.99
N VAL A 192 -11.95 -4.77 -18.93
CA VAL A 192 -12.31 -5.99 -18.17
C VAL A 192 -13.25 -5.71 -16.99
N ALA A 193 -13.22 -4.50 -16.40
CA ALA A 193 -13.94 -4.21 -15.16
C ALA A 193 -15.40 -3.74 -15.33
N ALA A 194 -15.92 -3.69 -16.54
CA ALA A 194 -17.29 -3.25 -16.80
C ALA A 194 -18.23 -4.46 -16.93
N ASN A 195 -18.50 -5.17 -15.83
CA ASN A 195 -19.65 -6.07 -15.76
C ASN A 195 -20.95 -5.27 -15.98
N ARG A 196 -21.98 -5.90 -16.57
CA ARG A 196 -23.28 -5.30 -16.93
C ARG A 196 -23.89 -4.44 -15.82
N ASP A 197 -23.79 -4.90 -14.58
CA ASP A 197 -24.33 -4.21 -13.40
C ASP A 197 -23.35 -3.25 -12.72
N ARG A 198 -22.10 -3.14 -13.21
CA ARG A 198 -21.00 -2.32 -12.65
C ARG A 198 -20.80 -2.48 -11.12
N SER A 199 -21.40 -3.49 -10.50
CA SER A 199 -21.63 -3.59 -9.05
C SER A 199 -20.69 -4.58 -8.36
N ILE A 200 -20.09 -5.51 -9.10
CA ILE A 200 -19.12 -6.46 -8.56
C ILE A 200 -17.79 -6.24 -9.28
N LEU A 201 -16.98 -5.37 -8.68
CA LEU A 201 -15.59 -5.20 -9.04
C LEU A 201 -14.79 -6.31 -8.38
N ASP A 202 -14.00 -7.03 -9.16
CA ASP A 202 -12.95 -7.87 -8.61
C ASP A 202 -11.94 -6.98 -7.88
N ILE A 203 -11.94 -7.09 -6.55
CA ILE A 203 -11.08 -6.30 -5.67
C ILE A 203 -9.60 -6.48 -6.02
N GLN A 204 -9.21 -7.66 -6.54
CA GLN A 204 -7.83 -7.93 -6.96
C GLN A 204 -7.46 -7.13 -8.20
N ILE A 205 -8.38 -7.00 -9.17
CA ILE A 205 -8.18 -6.16 -10.36
C ILE A 205 -8.03 -4.70 -9.94
N VAL A 206 -8.91 -4.22 -9.06
CA VAL A 206 -8.86 -2.83 -8.56
C VAL A 206 -7.53 -2.56 -7.83
N GLN A 207 -7.14 -3.43 -6.90
CA GLN A 207 -5.88 -3.31 -6.16
C GLN A 207 -4.66 -3.36 -7.10
N GLY A 208 -4.68 -4.25 -8.10
CA GLY A 208 -3.62 -4.35 -9.10
C GLY A 208 -3.46 -3.07 -9.91
N GLU A 209 -4.56 -2.43 -10.31
CA GLU A 209 -4.53 -1.15 -11.03
C GLU A 209 -4.09 0.02 -10.15
N ILE A 210 -4.53 0.06 -8.88
CA ILE A 210 -4.05 1.03 -7.89
C ILE A 210 -2.54 0.89 -7.70
N SER A 211 -2.04 -0.35 -7.53
CA SER A 211 -0.60 -0.65 -7.40
C SER A 211 0.20 -0.14 -8.60
N LYS A 212 -0.25 -0.41 -9.83
CA LYS A 212 0.39 0.08 -11.07
C LYS A 212 0.43 1.62 -11.12
N LYS A 213 -0.66 2.28 -10.72
CA LYS A 213 -0.76 3.74 -10.72
C LYS A 213 0.20 4.35 -9.70
N ILE A 214 0.20 3.88 -8.47
CA ILE A 214 1.06 4.40 -7.38
C ILE A 214 2.54 4.16 -7.71
N THR A 215 2.89 2.96 -8.17
CA THR A 215 4.28 2.63 -8.54
C THR A 215 4.78 3.40 -9.77
N SER A 216 3.89 4.02 -10.54
CA SER A 216 4.21 4.87 -11.69
C SER A 216 4.29 6.36 -11.37
N ILE A 217 4.10 6.78 -10.11
CA ILE A 217 4.22 8.18 -9.70
C ILE A 217 5.65 8.66 -9.92
N ALA A 218 5.80 9.80 -10.59
CA ALA A 218 7.09 10.39 -10.96
C ALA A 218 7.46 11.65 -10.15
N SER A 219 6.61 12.08 -9.20
CA SER A 219 6.91 13.20 -8.29
C SER A 219 7.40 12.66 -6.95
N ILE A 220 8.52 13.19 -6.48
CA ILE A 220 9.12 12.86 -5.18
C ILE A 220 8.22 13.36 -4.05
N GLU A 221 7.62 14.54 -4.21
CA GLU A 221 6.74 15.18 -3.24
C GLU A 221 5.48 14.34 -3.02
N THR A 222 4.86 13.87 -4.11
CA THR A 222 3.68 13.00 -4.04
C THR A 222 4.02 11.65 -3.41
N LEU A 223 5.16 11.04 -3.75
CA LEU A 223 5.62 9.81 -3.11
C LEU A 223 5.93 10.02 -1.62
N ALA A 224 6.53 11.15 -1.26
CA ALA A 224 6.82 11.49 0.13
C ALA A 224 5.52 11.65 0.94
N HIS A 225 4.52 12.34 0.37
CA HIS A 225 3.20 12.44 0.99
C HIS A 225 2.56 11.06 1.19
N PHE A 226 2.60 10.19 0.18
CA PHE A 226 2.11 8.82 0.27
C PHE A 226 2.79 8.01 1.39
N ILE A 227 4.13 8.01 1.41
CA ILE A 227 4.93 7.27 2.39
C ILE A 227 4.62 7.76 3.81
N LYS A 228 4.52 9.08 4.00
CA LYS A 228 4.22 9.68 5.31
C LYS A 228 2.80 9.30 5.77
N CYS A 229 1.80 9.48 4.92
CA CYS A 229 0.41 9.13 5.27
C CYS A 229 0.25 7.65 5.59
N GLY A 230 0.87 6.76 4.81
CA GLY A 230 0.84 5.32 5.08
C GLY A 230 1.66 4.88 6.30
N GLN A 231 2.56 5.72 6.81
CA GLN A 231 3.26 5.50 8.07
C GLN A 231 2.42 5.94 9.27
N GLU A 232 1.76 7.10 9.17
CA GLU A 232 0.99 7.71 10.26
C GLU A 232 -0.38 7.07 10.48
N SER A 233 -1.00 6.54 9.42
CA SER A 233 -2.35 5.99 9.47
C SER A 233 -2.52 4.80 8.51
N PRO A 234 -3.34 3.79 8.86
CA PRO A 234 -3.63 2.67 7.97
C PRO A 234 -4.49 3.12 6.78
N ILE A 235 -3.83 3.57 5.72
CA ILE A 235 -4.47 3.81 4.41
C ILE A 235 -4.57 2.50 3.63
N ALA A 236 -5.66 2.30 2.88
CA ALA A 236 -5.93 1.07 2.14
C ALA A 236 -4.80 0.73 1.15
N GLU A 237 -4.21 1.75 0.51
CA GLU A 237 -3.11 1.60 -0.44
C GLU A 237 -1.85 1.00 0.19
N SER A 238 -1.60 1.28 1.47
CA SER A 238 -0.43 0.77 2.20
C SER A 238 -0.52 -0.73 2.47
N GLY A 239 -1.72 -1.32 2.33
CA GLY A 239 -1.99 -2.75 2.40
C GLY A 239 -1.85 -3.49 1.07
N ILE A 240 -1.53 -2.79 -0.02
CA ILE A 240 -1.41 -3.38 -1.36
C ILE A 240 0.04 -3.76 -1.63
N TYR A 241 0.27 -4.95 -2.18
CA TYR A 241 1.60 -5.34 -2.65
C TYR A 241 2.03 -4.48 -3.86
N MET A 242 3.13 -3.76 -3.71
CA MET A 242 3.65 -2.83 -4.73
C MET A 242 5.13 -3.10 -5.03
N TYR A 243 5.46 -3.17 -6.32
CA TYR A 243 6.83 -3.37 -6.81
C TYR A 243 7.25 -2.27 -7.80
N PRO A 244 7.85 -1.15 -7.31
CA PRO A 244 8.16 0.03 -8.11
C PRO A 244 9.42 -0.13 -8.98
N SER A 245 9.49 -1.14 -9.84
CA SER A 245 10.69 -1.51 -10.62
C SER A 245 11.33 -0.35 -11.40
N LYS A 246 10.52 0.55 -11.96
CA LYS A 246 10.99 1.72 -12.74
C LYS A 246 11.22 2.98 -11.90
N THR A 247 10.67 3.04 -10.69
CA THR A 247 10.67 4.25 -9.84
C THR A 247 11.41 4.07 -8.52
N GLN A 248 12.08 2.92 -8.28
CA GLN A 248 12.82 2.61 -7.05
C GLN A 248 13.67 3.78 -6.52
N LYS A 249 14.40 4.47 -7.42
CA LYS A 249 15.23 5.63 -7.06
C LYS A 249 14.40 6.77 -6.48
N LEU A 250 13.22 7.06 -7.04
CA LEU A 250 12.33 8.12 -6.56
C LEU A 250 11.76 7.77 -5.18
N TRP A 251 11.34 6.52 -4.96
CA TRP A 251 10.87 6.04 -3.65
C TRP A 251 11.95 6.17 -2.58
N LYS A 252 13.19 5.76 -2.89
CA LYS A 252 14.32 5.93 -1.98
C LYS A 252 14.62 7.40 -1.69
N THR A 253 14.60 8.25 -2.72
CA THR A 253 14.83 9.70 -2.55
C THR A 253 13.73 10.34 -1.70
N ALA A 254 12.46 10.00 -1.93
CA ALA A 254 11.34 10.46 -1.12
C ALA A 254 11.50 10.06 0.36
N PHE A 255 11.86 8.79 0.62
CA PHE A 255 12.14 8.31 1.97
C PHE A 255 13.30 9.09 2.65
N ILE A 256 14.42 9.26 1.94
CA ILE A 256 15.57 10.00 2.46
C ILE A 256 15.23 11.48 2.70
N GLY A 257 14.39 12.09 1.85
CA GLY A 257 13.91 13.45 2.02
C GLY A 257 13.05 13.62 3.28
N LEU A 258 12.19 12.64 3.58
CA LEU A 258 11.36 12.65 4.79
C LEU A 258 12.16 12.40 6.07
N TYR A 259 13.02 11.38 6.07
CA TYR A 259 13.56 10.82 7.31
C TYR A 259 15.08 10.99 7.45
N GLY A 260 15.77 11.48 6.43
CA GLY A 260 17.22 11.66 6.42
C GLY A 260 18.01 10.44 5.97
N LYS A 261 19.28 10.64 5.63
CA LYS A 261 20.18 9.61 5.06
C LYS A 261 20.50 8.45 6.02
N LYS A 262 20.37 8.67 7.34
CA LYS A 262 20.60 7.65 8.37
C LYS A 262 19.29 7.05 8.91
N ALA A 263 18.18 7.16 8.19
CA ALA A 263 16.95 6.43 8.52
C ALA A 263 16.93 5.05 7.85
N CYS A 264 16.34 4.07 8.51
CA CYS A 264 16.10 2.73 7.99
C CYS A 264 14.69 2.25 8.35
N ILE A 265 14.23 1.18 7.70
CA ILE A 265 12.95 0.51 8.00
C ILE A 265 13.15 -0.31 9.27
N SER A 266 12.29 -0.13 10.27
CA SER A 266 12.24 -0.98 11.48
C SER A 266 11.83 -2.40 11.11
N ASP A 267 12.52 -3.38 11.69
CA ASP A 267 12.37 -4.80 11.35
C ASP A 267 12.08 -5.65 12.59
N SER A 268 12.88 -5.49 13.64
CA SER A 268 12.66 -6.11 14.94
C SER A 268 13.30 -5.27 16.06
N PRO A 269 12.82 -5.35 17.31
CA PRO A 269 13.40 -4.61 18.42
C PRO A 269 14.92 -4.82 18.59
N VAL A 270 15.40 -6.04 18.33
CA VAL A 270 16.82 -6.40 18.43
C VAL A 270 17.65 -5.72 17.33
N SER A 271 17.21 -5.82 16.07
CA SER A 271 17.89 -5.19 14.93
C SER A 271 17.83 -3.66 15.02
N ASP A 272 16.71 -3.12 15.49
CA ASP A 272 16.51 -1.68 15.68
C ASP A 272 17.49 -1.13 16.72
N SER A 273 17.66 -1.82 17.86
CA SER A 273 18.62 -1.44 18.89
C SER A 273 20.06 -1.41 18.35
N LYS A 274 20.44 -2.39 17.53
CA LYS A 274 21.76 -2.41 16.86
C LYS A 274 21.93 -1.25 15.88
N ALA A 275 20.91 -0.96 15.08
CA ALA A 275 20.94 0.16 14.13
C ALA A 275 21.06 1.50 14.87
N ILE A 276 20.34 1.69 15.97
CA ILE A 276 20.42 2.88 16.84
C ILE A 276 21.84 3.09 17.38
N GLN A 277 22.51 2.04 17.85
CA GLN A 277 23.91 2.09 18.30
C GLN A 277 24.90 2.48 17.18
N MET A 278 24.51 2.29 15.92
CA MET A 278 25.28 2.70 14.74
C MET A 278 24.90 4.11 14.24
N GLY A 279 24.05 4.81 14.99
CA GLY A 279 23.56 6.16 14.67
C GLY A 279 22.52 6.17 13.55
N TRP A 280 21.86 5.04 13.28
CA TRP A 280 20.71 4.97 12.39
C TRP A 280 19.41 5.17 13.18
N ARG A 281 18.36 5.61 12.48
CA ARG A 281 17.02 5.80 13.03
C ARG A 281 16.04 4.83 12.36
N PRO A 282 15.68 3.71 13.02
CA PRO A 282 14.63 2.81 12.56
C PRO A 282 13.26 3.52 12.56
N ILE A 283 12.49 3.36 11.48
CA ILE A 283 11.14 3.92 11.32
C ILE A 283 10.16 2.78 11.05
N PRO A 284 9.08 2.63 11.84
CA PRO A 284 8.08 1.58 11.64
C PRO A 284 7.16 1.90 10.46
N PHE A 285 6.79 0.87 9.69
CA PHE A 285 5.82 0.95 8.59
C PHE A 285 4.93 -0.30 8.58
N PRO A 286 3.71 -0.22 8.00
CA PRO A 286 2.94 -1.41 7.63
C PRO A 286 3.73 -2.37 6.75
N TYR A 287 3.47 -3.67 6.88
CA TYR A 287 4.25 -4.73 6.24
C TYR A 287 4.47 -4.55 4.72
N TYR A 288 3.39 -4.27 3.96
CA TYR A 288 3.51 -4.11 2.51
C TYR A 288 4.24 -2.83 2.13
N LEU A 289 4.00 -1.72 2.81
CA LEU A 289 4.75 -0.47 2.59
C LEU A 289 6.24 -0.62 2.94
N ALA A 290 6.56 -1.30 4.04
CA ALA A 290 7.94 -1.65 4.42
C ALA A 290 8.63 -2.47 3.32
N ASN A 291 7.94 -3.48 2.77
CA ASN A 291 8.45 -4.28 1.65
C ASN A 291 8.67 -3.44 0.39
N THR A 292 7.73 -2.57 0.02
CA THR A 292 7.85 -1.65 -1.12
C THR A 292 9.04 -0.70 -0.99
N LEU A 293 9.30 -0.17 0.22
CA LEU A 293 10.48 0.64 0.50
C LEU A 293 11.77 -0.17 0.42
N ASN A 294 11.77 -1.40 0.95
CA ASN A 294 12.95 -2.28 0.94
C ASN A 294 13.35 -2.71 -0.49
N VAL A 295 12.39 -3.13 -1.33
CA VAL A 295 12.67 -3.40 -2.75
C VAL A 295 13.11 -2.14 -3.52
N SER A 296 12.79 -0.96 -2.99
CA SER A 296 13.30 0.34 -3.47
C SER A 296 14.70 0.69 -2.94
N ARG A 297 15.39 -0.26 -2.31
CA ARG A 297 16.75 -0.14 -1.74
C ARG A 297 16.86 0.81 -0.54
N VAL A 298 15.77 0.96 0.22
CA VAL A 298 15.82 1.48 1.59
C VAL A 298 16.18 0.33 2.52
N LYS A 299 17.20 0.53 3.37
CA LYS A 299 17.70 -0.54 4.23
C LYS A 299 16.72 -0.83 5.37
N ARG A 300 16.59 -2.10 5.73
CA ARG A 300 16.05 -2.53 7.03
C ARG A 300 17.10 -2.38 8.12
N SER A 301 16.66 -2.31 9.38
CA SER A 301 17.56 -2.29 10.52
C SER A 301 18.44 -3.54 10.60
N SER A 302 17.94 -4.71 10.16
CA SER A 302 18.68 -5.97 10.05
C SER A 302 19.76 -5.98 8.95
N GLU A 303 19.64 -5.11 7.95
CA GLU A 303 20.60 -4.97 6.85
C GLU A 303 21.70 -3.93 7.14
N ILE A 304 21.65 -3.27 8.30
CA ILE A 304 22.71 -2.35 8.71
C ILE A 304 23.91 -3.19 9.14
N PRO A 305 25.04 -3.08 8.43
CA PRO A 305 26.19 -3.94 8.68
C PRO A 305 26.71 -3.70 10.11
N PRO A 306 27.11 -4.76 10.84
CA PRO A 306 27.74 -4.60 12.14
C PRO A 306 28.99 -3.72 12.02
N LYS A 307 29.33 -3.00 13.10
CA LYS A 307 30.61 -2.28 13.19
C LYS A 307 31.74 -3.25 12.83
N VAL A 308 32.42 -3.00 11.72
CA VAL A 308 33.60 -3.77 11.29
C VAL A 308 34.60 -3.76 12.43
N HIS A 309 34.91 -4.94 12.96
CA HIS A 309 35.90 -5.10 14.01
C HIS A 309 37.27 -4.73 13.43
N LYS A 310 37.97 -3.77 14.04
CA LYS A 310 39.39 -3.59 13.74
C LYS A 310 40.14 -4.84 14.22
N PRO A 311 41.16 -5.32 13.50
CA PRO A 311 41.93 -6.47 13.92
C PRO A 311 42.53 -6.26 15.32
N LEU A 312 42.59 -7.34 16.11
CA LEU A 312 43.28 -7.37 17.41
C LEU A 312 44.70 -6.84 17.25
N LYS A 313 45.03 -5.75 17.94
CA LYS A 313 46.40 -5.21 17.93
C LYS A 313 47.23 -5.96 18.97
N LEU A 314 48.19 -6.76 18.49
CA LEU A 314 49.17 -7.44 19.34
C LEU A 314 49.88 -6.42 20.25
N ALA A 315 50.06 -6.79 21.52
CA ALA A 315 50.78 -5.95 22.46
C ALA A 315 52.25 -5.76 22.04
N SER A 316 52.80 -4.59 22.35
CA SER A 316 54.25 -4.39 22.38
C SER A 316 54.89 -5.30 23.46
N PRO A 317 56.23 -5.51 23.44
CA PRO A 317 56.90 -6.34 24.44
C PRO A 317 56.51 -5.96 25.88
N LEU A 318 56.16 -6.97 26.68
CA LEU A 318 55.79 -6.79 28.08
C LEU A 318 57.01 -6.41 28.92
N THR A 319 56.78 -5.54 29.91
CA THR A 319 57.75 -5.24 30.96
C THR A 319 57.94 -6.45 31.89
N GLU A 320 59.04 -6.48 32.66
CA GLU A 320 59.28 -7.57 33.63
C GLU A 320 58.20 -7.63 34.72
N ALA A 321 57.65 -6.49 35.13
CA ALA A 321 56.53 -6.42 36.08
C ALA A 321 55.26 -7.07 35.49
N GLU A 322 54.89 -6.74 34.26
CA GLU A 322 53.74 -7.32 33.55
C GLU A 322 53.92 -8.83 33.32
N LYS A 323 55.14 -9.29 32.99
CA LYS A 323 55.45 -10.72 32.87
C LYS A 323 55.26 -11.45 34.19
N LYS A 324 55.69 -10.86 35.31
CA LYS A 324 55.49 -11.43 36.65
C LYS A 324 54.01 -11.54 36.99
N VAL A 325 53.22 -10.49 36.74
CA VAL A 325 51.76 -10.48 36.93
C VAL A 325 51.09 -11.57 36.09
N LEU A 326 51.41 -11.63 34.79
CA LEU A 326 50.85 -12.62 33.87
C LEU A 326 51.20 -14.05 34.28
N LYS A 327 52.43 -14.30 34.74
CA LYS A 327 52.86 -15.62 35.23
C LYS A 327 52.04 -16.05 36.44
N ILE A 328 51.92 -15.18 37.45
CA ILE A 328 51.15 -15.47 38.67
C ILE A 328 49.68 -15.70 38.34
N ALA A 329 49.08 -14.83 37.52
CA ALA A 329 47.68 -14.92 37.14
C ALA A 329 47.36 -16.20 36.33
N ARG A 330 48.26 -16.63 35.44
CA ARG A 330 48.14 -17.91 34.73
C ARG A 330 48.19 -19.10 35.67
N GLU A 331 49.16 -19.13 36.59
CA GLU A 331 49.30 -20.23 37.55
C GLU A 331 48.08 -20.34 38.47
N VAL A 332 47.58 -19.22 38.99
CA VAL A 332 46.40 -19.21 39.86
C VAL A 332 45.15 -19.61 39.08
N SER A 333 44.88 -18.99 37.92
CA SER A 333 43.69 -19.32 37.11
C SER A 333 43.70 -20.78 36.63
N GLN A 334 44.86 -21.35 36.32
CA GLN A 334 45.00 -22.76 35.97
C GLN A 334 44.72 -23.69 37.16
N LYS A 335 45.21 -23.38 38.36
CA LYS A 335 44.90 -24.20 39.56
C LYS A 335 43.42 -24.16 39.91
N VAL A 336 42.79 -22.99 39.78
CA VAL A 336 41.38 -22.79 40.13
C VAL A 336 40.46 -23.43 39.09
N VAL A 337 40.81 -23.35 37.80
CA VAL A 337 40.03 -23.90 36.69
C VAL A 337 40.93 -24.77 35.80
N PRO A 338 41.31 -26.00 36.21
CA PRO A 338 42.31 -26.82 35.52
C PRO A 338 41.88 -27.31 34.14
N ASP A 339 40.63 -27.76 34.00
CA ASP A 339 40.13 -28.49 32.81
C ASP A 339 39.65 -27.60 31.65
N ALA A 340 40.06 -26.34 31.62
CA ALA A 340 39.71 -25.41 30.55
C ALA A 340 40.50 -25.72 29.26
N LYS A 341 39.81 -25.82 28.12
CA LYS A 341 40.43 -26.09 26.81
C LYS A 341 41.16 -24.86 26.26
N ILE A 342 42.31 -24.51 26.84
CA ILE A 342 43.12 -23.35 26.43
C ILE A 342 44.51 -23.78 26.00
N SER A 343 44.87 -23.46 24.77
CA SER A 343 46.18 -23.72 24.17
C SER A 343 47.15 -22.55 24.30
N GLN A 344 46.63 -21.31 24.35
CA GLN A 344 47.49 -20.12 24.41
C GLN A 344 46.77 -18.94 25.08
N VAL A 345 47.53 -18.10 25.79
CA VAL A 345 47.09 -16.76 26.23
C VAL A 345 47.91 -15.71 25.49
N ARG A 346 47.27 -14.81 24.73
CA ARG A 346 47.87 -13.71 23.97
C ARG A 346 47.51 -12.37 24.61
N ILE A 347 48.47 -11.46 24.71
CA ILE A 347 48.22 -10.10 25.21
C ILE A 347 47.98 -9.16 24.03
N VAL A 348 46.96 -8.32 24.14
CA VAL A 348 46.57 -7.35 23.12
C VAL A 348 46.40 -5.97 23.74
N GLU A 349 46.67 -4.92 22.97
CA GLU A 349 46.50 -3.53 23.43
C GLU A 349 45.00 -3.15 23.60
N SER A 350 44.11 -3.80 22.84
CA SER A 350 42.67 -3.62 22.98
C SER A 350 41.92 -4.82 22.40
N ILE A 351 40.79 -5.15 23.01
CA ILE A 351 39.85 -6.17 22.51
C ILE A 351 38.60 -5.43 22.04
N SER A 352 38.47 -5.25 20.74
CA SER A 352 37.23 -4.73 20.16
C SER A 352 36.28 -5.90 19.87
N ASN A 353 35.51 -6.32 20.87
CA ASN A 353 34.44 -7.31 20.67
C ASN A 353 33.09 -6.70 21.03
N ALA A 354 32.17 -6.71 20.08
CA ALA A 354 30.82 -6.17 20.25
C ALA A 354 29.81 -7.20 20.82
N ASP A 355 30.21 -8.46 21.00
CA ASP A 355 29.31 -9.48 21.54
C ASP A 355 28.96 -9.23 23.02
N ASN A 356 29.87 -8.60 23.80
CA ASN A 356 29.66 -8.28 25.22
C ASN A 356 29.32 -6.80 25.47
N ALA A 357 29.00 -6.03 24.43
CA ALA A 357 28.54 -4.65 24.55
C ALA A 357 27.07 -4.52 25.03
N GLN A 358 26.53 -5.54 25.70
CA GLN A 358 25.21 -5.46 26.31
C GLN A 358 25.16 -4.50 27.51
N ASN A 359 26.31 -4.19 28.15
CA ASN A 359 26.35 -3.43 29.40
C ASN A 359 27.29 -2.20 29.43
N GLY A 360 27.79 -1.72 28.28
CA GLY A 360 28.71 -0.55 28.26
C GLY A 360 30.09 -0.81 28.89
N LEU A 361 30.41 -2.07 29.20
CA LEU A 361 31.71 -2.51 29.70
C LEU A 361 32.67 -2.73 28.52
N THR A 362 33.89 -2.21 28.63
CA THR A 362 34.99 -2.53 27.72
C THR A 362 35.33 -4.01 27.85
N THR A 363 35.33 -4.75 26.74
CA THR A 363 35.74 -6.16 26.72
C THR A 363 37.20 -6.29 27.15
N VAL A 364 37.44 -6.85 28.33
CA VAL A 364 38.77 -6.97 28.95
C VAL A 364 39.45 -8.32 28.70
N GLY A 365 38.68 -9.33 28.28
CA GLY A 365 39.13 -10.68 27.92
C GLY A 365 38.30 -11.26 26.75
N LEU A 366 38.86 -12.24 26.02
CA LEU A 366 38.14 -12.99 24.99
C LEU A 366 38.71 -14.40 24.80
N TYR A 367 37.90 -15.42 25.00
CA TYR A 367 38.17 -16.79 24.63
C TYR A 367 37.66 -17.12 23.22
N LYS A 368 38.56 -17.54 22.32
CA LYS A 368 38.20 -17.97 20.95
C LYS A 368 39.06 -19.14 20.49
N LYS A 369 38.41 -20.27 20.23
CA LYS A 369 39.03 -21.49 19.66
C LYS A 369 40.30 -21.92 20.41
N GLY A 370 40.24 -21.97 21.74
CA GLY A 370 41.38 -22.37 22.58
C GLY A 370 42.38 -21.25 22.89
N ILE A 371 42.24 -20.06 22.31
CA ILE A 371 43.12 -18.93 22.59
C ILE A 371 42.38 -17.92 23.45
N VAL A 372 43.00 -17.51 24.56
CA VAL A 372 42.54 -16.38 25.37
C VAL A 372 43.29 -15.12 24.95
N TYR A 373 42.57 -14.07 24.62
CA TYR A 373 43.11 -12.73 24.42
C TYR A 373 42.86 -11.92 25.69
N LEU A 374 43.91 -11.41 26.32
CA LEU A 374 43.84 -10.57 27.53
C LEU A 374 44.27 -9.15 27.17
N SER A 375 43.44 -8.18 27.53
CA SER A 375 43.78 -6.76 27.36
C SER A 375 44.94 -6.38 28.28
N ARG A 376 45.97 -5.72 27.75
CA ARG A 376 47.19 -5.33 28.48
C ARG A 376 46.88 -4.50 29.73
N GLU A 377 45.83 -3.69 29.71
CA GLU A 377 45.40 -2.86 30.85
C GLU A 377 45.17 -3.69 32.14
N ASN A 378 44.80 -4.96 32.02
CA ASN A 378 44.56 -5.84 33.15
C ASN A 378 45.84 -6.35 33.83
N LEU A 379 47.01 -6.15 33.20
CA LEU A 379 48.31 -6.52 33.77
C LEU A 379 48.80 -5.51 34.83
N GLY A 380 48.04 -4.43 35.08
CA GLY A 380 48.33 -3.49 36.17
C GLY A 380 48.16 -4.08 37.57
N SER A 381 47.44 -5.20 37.72
CA SER A 381 47.34 -5.92 38.99
C SER A 381 47.17 -7.43 38.82
N ILE A 382 47.67 -8.20 39.80
CA ILE A 382 47.48 -9.66 39.85
C ILE A 382 45.99 -10.00 39.94
N GLY A 383 45.22 -9.25 40.73
CA GLY A 383 43.79 -9.47 40.90
C GLY A 383 43.01 -9.34 39.59
N SER A 384 43.19 -8.24 38.86
CA SER A 384 42.49 -7.99 37.59
C SER A 384 42.84 -9.04 36.54
N ALA A 385 44.14 -9.31 36.33
CA ALA A 385 44.58 -10.32 35.38
C ALA A 385 44.05 -11.72 35.73
N THR A 386 44.03 -12.08 37.01
CA THR A 386 43.56 -13.40 37.46
C THR A 386 42.06 -13.55 37.29
N ALA A 387 41.27 -12.53 37.64
CA ALA A 387 39.82 -12.55 37.50
C ALA A 387 39.40 -12.71 36.04
N VAL A 388 39.99 -11.94 35.12
CA VAL A 388 39.71 -12.06 33.69
C VAL A 388 40.12 -13.44 33.17
N LEU A 389 41.30 -13.94 33.53
CA LEU A 389 41.73 -15.27 33.08
C LEU A 389 40.81 -16.38 33.61
N ILE A 390 40.28 -16.30 34.82
CA ILE A 390 39.32 -17.27 35.35
C ILE A 390 38.03 -17.25 34.54
N HIS A 391 37.49 -16.06 34.27
CA HIS A 391 36.29 -15.88 33.45
C HIS A 391 36.47 -16.54 32.07
N GLU A 392 37.57 -16.24 31.38
CA GLU A 392 37.85 -16.83 30.06
C GLU A 392 38.12 -18.34 30.10
N ARG A 393 38.65 -18.85 31.22
CA ARG A 393 38.83 -20.30 31.43
C ARG A 393 37.50 -21.03 31.59
N LEU A 394 36.49 -20.40 32.18
CA LEU A 394 35.14 -20.99 32.26
C LEU A 394 34.50 -21.12 30.88
N HIS A 395 34.68 -20.15 29.98
CA HIS A 395 34.31 -20.33 28.57
C HIS A 395 35.06 -21.50 27.90
N GLY A 396 36.32 -21.70 28.28
CA GLY A 396 37.11 -22.88 27.89
C GLY A 396 36.55 -24.22 28.36
N LYS A 397 35.69 -24.25 29.40
CA LYS A 397 34.93 -25.43 29.83
C LYS A 397 33.56 -25.56 29.14
N GLY A 398 33.14 -24.56 28.38
CA GLY A 398 31.90 -24.56 27.60
C GLY A 398 30.74 -23.78 28.22
N PHE A 399 30.98 -23.03 29.30
CA PHE A 399 29.96 -22.14 29.88
C PHE A 399 29.76 -20.88 29.02
N LYS A 400 28.52 -20.35 29.01
CA LYS A 400 28.16 -19.13 28.29
C LYS A 400 27.81 -18.02 29.29
N ASP A 401 28.07 -16.78 28.89
CA ASP A 401 27.71 -15.59 29.68
C ASP A 401 26.20 -15.55 29.95
N GLY A 402 25.84 -15.14 31.17
CA GLY A 402 24.43 -14.98 31.60
C GLY A 402 23.73 -16.26 32.08
N ASP A 403 24.38 -17.42 32.02
CA ASP A 403 23.84 -18.65 32.61
C ASP A 403 24.03 -18.67 34.14
N ILE A 404 22.99 -19.05 34.89
CA ILE A 404 23.06 -19.16 36.37
C ILE A 404 24.21 -20.09 36.82
N ALA A 405 24.44 -21.16 36.05
CA ALA A 405 25.55 -22.09 36.29
C ALA A 405 26.92 -21.43 36.09
N PHE A 406 27.05 -20.49 35.15
CA PHE A 406 28.28 -19.74 34.94
C PHE A 406 28.56 -18.79 36.10
N GLU A 407 27.57 -18.02 36.55
CA GLU A 407 27.72 -17.08 37.66
C GLU A 407 28.08 -17.79 38.99
N GLY A 408 27.47 -18.96 39.23
CA GLY A 408 27.80 -19.81 40.39
C GLY A 408 29.24 -20.31 40.36
N GLU A 409 29.69 -20.85 39.22
CA GLU A 409 31.07 -21.34 39.05
C GLU A 409 32.09 -20.20 39.09
N LEU A 410 31.77 -19.04 38.51
CA LEU A 410 32.62 -17.85 38.55
C LEU A 410 32.81 -17.35 39.98
N THR A 411 31.73 -17.28 40.77
CA THR A 411 31.79 -16.87 42.18
C THR A 411 32.67 -17.81 43.00
N PHE A 412 32.50 -19.13 42.83
CA PHE A 412 33.31 -20.12 43.53
C PHE A 412 34.78 -20.08 43.12
N ALA A 413 35.05 -19.91 41.82
CA ALA A 413 36.39 -19.81 41.28
C ALA A 413 37.11 -18.55 41.79
N ILE A 414 36.45 -17.39 41.82
CA ILE A 414 37.03 -16.15 42.37
C ILE A 414 37.37 -16.32 43.85
N GLY A 415 36.49 -16.94 44.66
CA GLY A 415 36.76 -17.21 46.07
C GLY A 415 38.00 -18.07 46.30
N LYS A 416 38.17 -19.14 45.50
CA LYS A 416 39.39 -19.97 45.52
C LYS A 416 40.63 -19.19 45.08
N ALA A 417 40.49 -18.34 44.06
CA ALA A 417 41.59 -17.54 43.55
C ALA A 417 42.12 -16.56 44.60
N MET A 418 41.24 -15.93 45.37
CA MET A 418 41.65 -15.03 46.46
C MET A 418 42.54 -15.75 47.48
N MET A 419 42.18 -16.97 47.89
CA MET A 419 43.00 -17.77 48.81
C MET A 419 44.36 -18.16 48.23
N GLU A 420 44.45 -18.40 46.92
CA GLU A 420 45.71 -18.75 46.25
C GLU A 420 46.60 -17.53 45.97
N VAL A 421 46.02 -16.36 45.69
CA VAL A 421 46.77 -15.11 45.51
C VAL A 421 47.38 -14.65 46.83
N MET A 422 46.70 -14.83 47.98
CA MET A 422 47.24 -14.46 49.29
C MET A 422 48.44 -15.29 49.76
N LYS A 423 48.72 -16.43 49.12
CA LYS A 423 49.87 -17.32 49.44
C LYS A 423 51.15 -16.95 48.67
N LYS A 424 51.09 -15.95 47.79
CA LYS A 424 52.17 -15.55 46.88
C LYS A 424 52.53 -14.09 47.09
#